data_AF-A0A9D5RD73-F1
#
_entry.id   AF-A0A9D5RD73-F1
#
_cell.length_a   1.000
_cell.length_b   1.000
_cell.length_c   1.000
_cell.angle_alpha   90.00
_cell.angle_beta   90.00
_cell.angle_gamma   90.00
#
_symmetry.space_group_name_H-M   'P 1'
#
loop_
_entity.id
_entity.type
_entity.pdbx_description
1 polymer ?
#
loop_
_entity_poly.entity_id
_entity_poly.type
_entity_poly.pdbx_seq_one_letter_code
_entity_poly.pdbx_strand_id
1 'polypeptide(L)'
;MDCQAFVERCMADCGLSMNLGGSNSWYREMTWTGTPEECLRVFGCIPAGALLFILEPPSASTPARFRGDGVGDASHMGIRTGRGLGAIHSSRSRGCVCESDFRDRTVPNGGWNRVGLYRRFSYGEAVDRRLNGEMPETEASDAPAPEATEAPAEPQAEYARVFAASGKTVNLRKGPGLYYGLTERVPVGTVVRLLKRVDDAWARIAYTDARKAVWYGFMQSRFLQPLKQSPAGCTYTVHIPCLTEDKARALIRDYPGAFMSSESAVT
;
A
#
# COMPACT_ATOMS: atom_id res chain seq x y z
N MET A 1 -17.11 -5.87 -14.64
CA MET A 1 -15.96 -6.35 -13.84
C MET A 1 -16.46 -6.59 -12.43
N ASP A 2 -16.10 -7.70 -11.78
CA ASP A 2 -16.40 -7.92 -10.36
C ASP A 2 -15.36 -7.25 -9.45
N CYS A 3 -15.60 -7.26 -8.14
CA CYS A 3 -14.80 -6.49 -7.18
C CYS A 3 -13.36 -7.00 -7.07
N GLN A 4 -13.15 -8.30 -7.24
CA GLN A 4 -11.82 -8.89 -7.32
C GLN A 4 -11.09 -8.45 -8.57
N ALA A 5 -11.68 -8.63 -9.75
CA ALA A 5 -11.05 -8.29 -11.03
C ALA A 5 -10.71 -6.80 -11.11
N PHE A 6 -11.50 -5.94 -10.45
CA PHE A 6 -11.19 -4.53 -10.29
C PHE A 6 -9.91 -4.32 -9.48
N VAL A 7 -9.82 -4.90 -8.28
CA VAL A 7 -8.63 -4.76 -7.45
C VAL A 7 -7.41 -5.36 -8.15
N GLU A 8 -7.52 -6.54 -8.75
CA GLU A 8 -6.46 -7.18 -9.53
C GLU A 8 -5.99 -6.32 -10.71
N ARG A 9 -6.91 -5.65 -11.41
CA ARG A 9 -6.54 -4.71 -12.47
C ARG A 9 -5.77 -3.50 -11.92
N CYS A 10 -6.23 -2.93 -10.81
CA CYS A 10 -5.52 -1.84 -10.15
C CYS A 10 -4.10 -2.24 -9.72
N MET A 11 -3.93 -3.49 -9.26
CA MET A 11 -2.62 -4.04 -8.94
C MET A 11 -1.77 -4.26 -10.21
N ALA A 12 -2.37 -4.74 -11.31
CA ALA A 12 -1.69 -4.95 -12.58
C ALA A 12 -1.19 -3.65 -13.20
N ASP A 13 -1.97 -2.58 -13.14
CA ASP A 13 -1.56 -1.23 -13.56
C ASP A 13 -0.39 -0.70 -12.72
N CYS A 14 -0.20 -1.24 -11.51
CA CYS A 14 0.97 -0.99 -10.66
C CYS A 14 2.12 -1.99 -10.87
N GLY A 15 2.05 -2.88 -11.85
CA GLY A 15 3.08 -3.88 -12.13
C GLY A 15 3.02 -5.12 -11.25
N LEU A 16 1.91 -5.37 -10.54
CA LEU A 16 1.70 -6.60 -9.78
C LEU A 16 0.73 -7.54 -10.48
N SER A 17 1.16 -8.79 -10.65
CA SER A 17 0.23 -9.88 -10.95
C SER A 17 -0.18 -10.55 -9.65
N MET A 18 -1.48 -10.52 -9.37
CA MET A 18 -2.12 -11.25 -8.28
C MET A 18 -3.34 -11.97 -8.85
N ASN A 19 -3.50 -13.23 -8.48
CA ASN A 19 -4.68 -14.03 -8.82
C ASN A 19 -5.03 -14.85 -7.58
N LEU A 20 -5.78 -14.22 -6.68
CA LEU A 20 -6.28 -14.88 -5.48
C LEU A 20 -7.76 -15.12 -5.73
N GLY A 21 -8.18 -16.39 -5.68
CA GLY A 21 -9.48 -16.85 -6.21
C GLY A 21 -10.72 -16.38 -5.45
N GLY A 22 -10.87 -15.08 -5.18
CA GLY A 22 -12.01 -14.45 -4.52
C GLY A 22 -11.60 -13.41 -3.50
N SER A 23 -12.48 -12.44 -3.25
CA SER A 23 -12.40 -11.50 -2.11
C SER A 23 -12.13 -12.20 -0.77
N ASN A 24 -12.68 -13.40 -0.57
CA ASN A 24 -12.40 -14.25 0.60
C ASN A 24 -10.95 -14.74 0.69
N SER A 25 -10.33 -15.10 -0.45
CA SER A 25 -8.91 -15.46 -0.50
C SER A 25 -8.06 -14.22 -0.23
N TRP A 26 -8.41 -13.09 -0.84
CA TRP A 26 -7.76 -11.81 -0.57
C TRP A 26 -7.77 -11.46 0.91
N TYR A 27 -8.93 -11.49 1.57
CA TYR A 27 -9.05 -11.16 2.99
C TYR A 27 -8.13 -12.01 3.88
N ARG A 28 -7.99 -13.31 3.58
CA ARG A 28 -7.18 -14.26 4.35
C ARG A 28 -5.68 -14.15 4.08
N GLU A 29 -5.29 -13.61 2.94
CA GLU A 29 -3.88 -13.34 2.58
C GLU A 29 -3.37 -12.00 3.14
N MET A 30 -4.26 -11.17 3.69
CA MET A 30 -3.85 -9.91 4.30
C MET A 30 -2.88 -10.16 5.46
N THR A 31 -1.85 -9.32 5.55
CA THR A 31 -0.86 -9.40 6.63
C THR A 31 -1.45 -8.91 7.95
N TRP A 32 -2.33 -7.92 7.87
CA TRP A 32 -3.10 -7.44 9.00
C TRP A 32 -4.54 -7.23 8.58
N THR A 33 -5.48 -7.62 9.43
CA THR A 33 -6.91 -7.31 9.28
C THR A 33 -7.47 -6.80 10.59
N GLY A 34 -8.48 -5.94 10.49
CA GLY A 34 -9.20 -5.44 11.65
C GLY A 34 -10.35 -4.54 11.23
N THR A 35 -11.09 -4.04 12.20
CA THR A 35 -12.05 -2.96 12.01
C THR A 35 -11.32 -1.66 11.66
N PRO A 36 -12.00 -0.72 10.98
CA PRO A 36 -11.55 0.66 10.82
C PRO A 36 -11.03 1.27 12.13
N GLU A 37 -11.75 1.09 13.24
CA GLU A 37 -11.40 1.63 14.55
C GLU A 37 -10.13 0.99 15.14
N GLU A 38 -9.95 -0.32 14.95
CA GLU A 38 -8.70 -1.00 15.32
C GLU A 38 -7.54 -0.54 14.45
N CYS A 39 -7.76 -0.33 13.15
CA CYS A 39 -6.75 0.17 12.23
C CYS A 39 -6.27 1.56 12.66
N LEU A 40 -7.20 2.46 12.97
CA LEU A 40 -6.90 3.78 13.52
C LEU A 40 -6.12 3.69 14.84
N ARG A 41 -6.48 2.75 15.72
CA ARG A 41 -5.78 2.55 17.00
C ARG A 41 -4.35 2.06 16.83
N VAL A 42 -4.14 1.12 15.91
CA VAL A 42 -2.82 0.49 15.70
C VAL A 42 -1.90 1.38 14.86
N PHE A 43 -2.42 1.98 13.79
CA PHE A 43 -1.61 2.68 12.78
C PHE A 43 -1.76 4.20 12.82
N GLY A 44 -2.75 4.73 13.56
CA GLY A 44 -3.06 6.17 13.62
C GLY A 44 -3.86 6.68 12.43
N CYS A 45 -4.04 5.86 11.39
CA CYS A 45 -4.81 6.19 10.19
C CYS A 45 -5.28 4.90 9.49
N ILE A 46 -6.22 5.05 8.56
CA ILE A 46 -6.46 4.03 7.52
C ILE A 46 -5.71 4.51 6.28
N PRO A 47 -4.60 3.86 5.92
CA PRO A 47 -3.73 4.39 4.88
C PRO A 47 -4.40 4.29 3.51
N ALA A 48 -4.04 5.22 2.62
CA ALA A 48 -4.33 5.07 1.20
C ALA A 48 -3.73 3.75 0.68
N GLY A 49 -4.44 3.10 -0.23
CA GLY A 49 -4.11 1.77 -0.73
C GLY A 49 -4.56 0.61 0.14
N ALA A 50 -5.06 0.85 1.36
CA ALA A 50 -5.67 -0.21 2.17
C ALA A 50 -6.82 -0.86 1.42
N LEU A 51 -6.93 -2.19 1.52
CA LEU A 51 -8.08 -2.90 1.00
C LEU A 51 -9.20 -2.80 2.03
N LEU A 52 -10.39 -2.45 1.56
CA LEU A 52 -11.59 -2.37 2.37
C LEU A 52 -12.45 -3.58 2.04
N PHE A 53 -13.04 -4.18 3.05
CA PHE A 53 -13.88 -5.36 2.89
C PHE A 53 -15.22 -5.16 3.60
N ILE A 54 -16.25 -5.80 3.03
CA ILE A 54 -17.49 -6.10 3.73
C ILE A 54 -17.38 -7.56 4.13
N LEU A 55 -17.24 -7.80 5.44
CA LEU A 55 -17.17 -9.12 6.02
C LEU A 55 -18.50 -9.42 6.71
N GLU A 56 -19.21 -10.42 6.21
CA GLU A 56 -20.50 -10.87 6.73
C GLU A 56 -20.34 -12.17 7.51
N PRO A 57 -21.27 -12.47 8.45
CA PRO A 57 -21.35 -13.80 9.03
C PRO A 57 -21.49 -14.87 7.94
N PRO A 58 -20.94 -16.08 8.15
CA PRO A 58 -21.14 -17.18 7.20
C PRO A 58 -22.63 -17.42 6.92
N SER A 59 -22.97 -17.57 5.65
CA SER A 59 -24.33 -17.83 5.19
C SER A 59 -24.34 -18.92 4.11
N ALA A 60 -25.52 -19.22 3.56
CA ALA A 60 -25.65 -20.17 2.45
C ALA A 60 -24.89 -19.71 1.19
N SER A 61 -24.71 -18.39 0.99
CA SER A 61 -23.95 -17.85 -0.15
C SER A 61 -22.43 -17.92 0.04
N THR A 62 -21.96 -18.14 1.26
CA THR A 62 -20.53 -18.27 1.53
C THR A 62 -19.98 -19.51 0.84
N PRO A 63 -18.86 -19.42 0.09
CA PRO A 63 -18.27 -20.58 -0.55
C PRO A 63 -17.89 -21.67 0.45
N ALA A 64 -18.17 -22.93 0.12
CA ALA A 64 -18.04 -24.07 1.05
C ALA A 64 -16.66 -24.15 1.73
N ARG A 65 -15.58 -23.85 0.99
CA ARG A 65 -14.20 -23.87 1.48
C ARG A 65 -13.90 -22.85 2.60
N PHE A 66 -14.76 -21.86 2.80
CA PHE A 66 -14.59 -20.80 3.80
C PHE A 66 -15.61 -20.85 4.94
N ARG A 67 -16.62 -21.73 4.88
CA ARG A 67 -17.66 -21.80 5.93
C ARG A 67 -17.16 -22.29 7.28
N GLY A 68 -16.06 -23.05 7.29
CA GLY A 68 -15.56 -23.74 8.49
C GLY A 68 -14.45 -23.03 9.26
N ASP A 69 -13.93 -21.90 8.77
CA ASP A 69 -12.79 -21.23 9.40
C ASP A 69 -13.16 -20.17 10.46
N GLY A 70 -14.45 -19.88 10.62
CA GLY A 70 -14.95 -18.92 11.61
C GLY A 70 -14.64 -17.45 11.29
N VAL A 71 -14.05 -17.15 10.12
CA VAL A 71 -13.68 -15.79 9.72
C VAL A 71 -14.86 -15.02 9.14
N GLY A 72 -15.76 -15.72 8.44
CA GLY A 72 -16.88 -15.10 7.74
C GLY A 72 -16.66 -14.99 6.23
N ASP A 73 -17.58 -14.28 5.59
CA ASP A 73 -17.67 -14.12 4.14
C ASP A 73 -17.28 -12.70 3.74
N ALA A 74 -16.13 -12.55 3.09
CA ALA A 74 -15.74 -11.29 2.48
C ALA A 74 -16.57 -11.09 1.20
N SER A 75 -17.81 -10.62 1.34
CA SER A 75 -18.78 -10.50 0.26
C SER A 75 -18.42 -9.42 -0.75
N HIS A 76 -17.62 -8.44 -0.34
CA HIS A 76 -17.21 -7.32 -1.18
C HIS A 76 -15.84 -6.77 -0.82
N MET A 77 -15.15 -6.18 -1.80
CA MET A 77 -13.85 -5.54 -1.60
C MET A 77 -13.68 -4.26 -2.42
N GLY A 78 -12.82 -3.37 -1.94
CA GLY A 78 -12.50 -2.09 -2.57
C GLY A 78 -11.14 -1.55 -2.11
N ILE A 79 -10.75 -0.40 -2.62
CA ILE A 79 -9.46 0.24 -2.34
C ILE A 79 -9.71 1.62 -1.71
N ARG A 80 -9.00 1.92 -0.63
CA ARG A 80 -8.94 3.26 -0.02
C ARG A 80 -8.09 4.19 -0.89
N THR A 81 -8.61 5.32 -1.35
CA THR A 81 -7.90 6.22 -2.29
C THR A 81 -7.09 7.35 -1.64
N GLY A 82 -7.42 7.79 -0.42
CA GLY A 82 -6.82 8.95 0.26
C GLY A 82 -7.83 10.03 0.67
N ARG A 83 -7.38 11.21 1.12
CA ARG A 83 -8.31 12.26 1.60
C ARG A 83 -9.25 12.72 0.48
N GLY A 84 -10.56 12.76 0.78
CA GLY A 84 -11.61 13.33 -0.08
C GLY A 84 -12.59 12.31 -0.67
N LEU A 85 -12.12 11.14 -1.12
CA LEU A 85 -12.93 10.22 -1.94
C LEU A 85 -13.31 8.86 -1.30
N GLY A 86 -12.97 8.64 -0.04
CA GLY A 86 -13.34 7.41 0.66
C GLY A 86 -12.79 6.14 -0.01
N ALA A 87 -13.68 5.32 -0.58
CA ALA A 87 -13.40 3.99 -1.11
C ALA A 87 -13.90 3.83 -2.55
N ILE A 88 -13.06 3.24 -3.41
CA ILE A 88 -13.44 2.87 -4.77
C ILE A 88 -13.63 1.38 -4.89
N HIS A 89 -14.61 0.98 -5.69
CA HIS A 89 -14.93 -0.43 -5.91
C HIS A 89 -15.76 -0.60 -7.17
N SER A 90 -15.75 -1.79 -7.76
CA SER A 90 -16.78 -2.13 -8.75
C SER A 90 -18.11 -2.38 -8.05
N SER A 91 -19.22 -1.97 -8.64
CA SER A 91 -20.56 -2.33 -8.19
C SER A 91 -21.27 -3.15 -9.26
N ARG A 92 -21.63 -4.39 -8.93
CA ARG A 92 -22.40 -5.26 -9.83
C ARG A 92 -23.79 -4.70 -10.11
N SER A 93 -24.47 -4.18 -9.08
CA SER A 93 -25.83 -3.63 -9.21
C SER A 93 -25.88 -2.35 -10.03
N ARG A 94 -24.78 -1.56 -10.04
CA ARG A 94 -24.68 -0.32 -10.82
C ARG A 94 -23.95 -0.50 -12.16
N GLY A 95 -23.33 -1.66 -12.39
CA GLY A 95 -22.52 -1.92 -13.58
C GLY A 95 -21.29 -1.01 -13.74
N CYS A 96 -20.92 -0.21 -12.72
CA CYS A 96 -19.84 0.77 -12.76
C CYS A 96 -18.68 0.42 -11.83
N VAL A 97 -17.54 1.08 -12.06
CA VAL A 97 -16.64 1.44 -10.96
C VAL A 97 -17.22 2.67 -10.28
N CYS A 98 -17.43 2.60 -8.98
CA CYS A 98 -18.14 3.62 -8.25
C CYS A 98 -17.36 4.00 -6.99
N GLU A 99 -17.61 5.21 -6.52
CA GLU A 99 -17.07 5.74 -5.27
C GLU A 99 -18.11 5.55 -4.17
N SER A 100 -17.63 5.30 -2.96
CA SER A 100 -18.45 5.21 -1.77
C SER A 100 -17.78 5.94 -0.62
N ASP A 101 -18.60 6.57 0.21
CA ASP A 101 -18.12 7.33 1.34
C ASP A 101 -17.67 6.38 2.46
N PHE A 102 -16.35 6.30 2.62
CA PHE A 102 -15.70 5.67 3.76
C PHE A 102 -15.00 6.77 4.57
N ARG A 103 -15.69 7.31 5.58
CA ARG A 103 -15.17 8.34 6.49
C ARG A 103 -14.22 7.79 7.55
N ASP A 104 -13.37 6.85 7.15
CA ASP A 104 -12.40 6.16 7.99
C ASP A 104 -13.01 5.50 9.25
N ARG A 105 -14.28 5.09 9.17
CA ARG A 105 -15.06 4.49 10.26
C ARG A 105 -15.88 3.31 9.75
N THR A 106 -16.23 2.40 10.64
CA THR A 106 -17.19 1.34 10.31
C THR A 106 -18.51 1.95 9.89
N VAL A 107 -19.05 1.48 8.75
CA VAL A 107 -20.36 1.89 8.26
C VAL A 107 -21.37 0.77 8.56
N PRO A 108 -22.30 0.97 9.51
CA PRO A 108 -23.33 -0.02 9.83
C PRO A 108 -24.20 -0.34 8.60
N ASN A 109 -24.71 -1.58 8.52
CA ASN A 109 -25.66 -2.06 7.50
C ASN A 109 -25.08 -2.25 6.09
N GLY A 110 -24.03 -3.08 5.96
CA GLY A 110 -23.48 -3.48 4.66
C GLY A 110 -22.53 -2.45 4.03
N GLY A 111 -21.96 -1.55 4.84
CA GLY A 111 -20.83 -0.73 4.43
C GLY A 111 -19.49 -1.34 4.86
N TRP A 112 -18.39 -0.72 4.48
CA TRP A 112 -17.03 -1.16 4.79
C TRP A 112 -16.83 -1.35 6.30
N ASN A 113 -16.60 -2.59 6.73
CA ASN A 113 -16.50 -2.96 8.14
C ASN A 113 -15.17 -3.64 8.49
N ARG A 114 -14.30 -3.84 7.50
CA ARG A 114 -12.95 -4.38 7.67
C ARG A 114 -11.95 -3.67 6.80
N VAL A 115 -10.75 -3.54 7.33
CA VAL A 115 -9.55 -3.04 6.66
C VAL A 115 -8.55 -4.18 6.58
N GLY A 116 -7.93 -4.36 5.42
CA GLY A 116 -6.85 -5.29 5.19
C GLY A 116 -5.60 -4.55 4.71
N LEU A 117 -4.48 -4.80 5.39
CA LEU A 117 -3.16 -4.34 4.97
C LEU A 117 -2.36 -5.55 4.49
N TYR A 118 -1.96 -5.51 3.23
CA TYR A 118 -1.09 -6.49 2.61
C TYR A 118 0.36 -6.00 2.61
N ARG A 119 1.29 -6.78 3.17
CA ARG A 119 2.72 -6.42 3.32
C ARG A 119 3.46 -6.18 2.01
N ARG A 120 2.91 -6.63 0.88
CA ARG A 120 3.50 -6.35 -0.45
C ARG A 120 3.18 -4.95 -0.95
N PHE A 121 2.32 -4.21 -0.26
CA PHE A 121 2.01 -2.82 -0.56
C PHE A 121 2.71 -1.91 0.45
N SER A 122 3.08 -0.72 0.00
CA SER A 122 3.58 0.34 0.89
C SER A 122 2.50 1.37 1.16
N TYR A 123 2.29 1.63 2.45
CA TYR A 123 1.28 2.52 3.04
C TYR A 123 1.90 3.78 3.65
N GLY A 124 3.20 3.97 3.44
CA GLY A 124 4.00 4.97 4.11
C GLY A 124 4.76 4.38 5.30
N GLU A 125 5.92 4.96 5.57
CA GLU A 125 6.93 4.43 6.48
C GLU A 125 6.36 4.04 7.86
N ALA A 126 5.60 4.93 8.48
CA ALA A 126 5.08 4.73 9.83
C ALA A 126 4.10 3.55 9.90
N VAL A 127 3.35 3.27 8.84
CA VAL A 127 2.44 2.13 8.77
C VAL A 127 3.21 0.86 8.44
N ASP A 128 4.08 0.91 7.43
CA ASP A 128 4.86 -0.24 6.96
C ASP A 128 5.74 -0.82 8.07
N ARG A 129 6.41 0.04 8.85
CA ARG A 129 7.22 -0.39 10.00
C ARG A 129 6.38 -1.11 11.06
N ARG A 130 5.18 -0.59 11.38
CA ARG A 130 4.25 -1.23 12.31
C ARG A 130 3.76 -2.56 11.79
N LEU A 131 3.42 -2.63 10.50
CA LEU A 131 2.96 -3.84 9.83
C LEU A 131 4.04 -4.94 9.84
N ASN A 132 5.31 -4.55 9.77
CA ASN A 132 6.45 -5.46 9.87
C ASN A 132 6.85 -5.82 11.32
N GLY A 133 6.19 -5.28 12.33
CA GLY A 133 6.56 -5.48 13.74
C GLY A 133 7.82 -4.72 14.17
N GLU A 134 8.24 -3.70 13.42
CA GLU A 134 9.42 -2.88 13.68
C GLU A 134 9.09 -1.62 14.50
N MET A 135 8.64 -1.79 15.75
CA MET A 135 8.55 -0.67 16.71
C MET A 135 9.49 -0.87 17.89
N PRO A 136 10.23 0.17 18.34
CA PRO A 136 10.30 0.43 19.76
C PRO A 136 8.97 1.03 20.21
N GLU A 137 8.44 0.54 21.33
CA GLU A 137 7.46 1.30 22.09
C GLU A 137 8.07 2.67 22.44
N THR A 138 7.27 3.73 22.34
CA THR A 138 7.61 5.12 22.70
C THR A 138 8.78 5.78 21.94
N GLU A 139 8.44 6.58 20.93
CA GLU A 139 9.10 7.88 20.71
C GLU A 139 8.03 8.97 20.70
N ALA A 140 7.55 9.31 21.89
CA ALA A 140 7.38 10.73 22.19
C ALA A 140 8.79 11.23 22.52
N SER A 141 9.52 11.71 21.52
CA SER A 141 10.79 12.39 21.74
C SER A 141 10.72 13.75 21.07
N ASP A 142 10.53 14.73 21.94
CA ASP A 142 10.72 16.14 21.70
C ASP A 142 12.20 16.37 21.35
N ALA A 143 12.51 16.38 20.06
CA ALA A 143 13.82 16.74 19.54
C ALA A 143 13.62 17.89 18.55
N PRO A 144 14.29 19.04 18.71
CA PRO A 144 14.05 20.19 17.84
C PRO A 144 14.44 19.84 16.41
N ALA A 145 13.54 20.17 15.49
CA ALA A 145 13.79 20.12 14.05
C ALA A 145 15.09 20.89 13.75
N PRO A 146 16.10 20.31 13.06
CA PRO A 146 17.17 21.14 12.55
C PRO A 146 16.60 21.99 11.41
N GLU A 147 16.71 23.30 11.58
CA GLU A 147 16.40 24.31 10.55
C GLU A 147 17.07 23.93 9.24
N ALA A 148 16.24 23.81 8.20
CA ALA A 148 16.66 23.62 6.84
C ALA A 148 17.19 24.96 6.30
N THR A 149 18.50 25.04 6.06
CA THR A 149 19.03 26.03 5.11
C THR A 149 18.82 25.46 3.72
N GLU A 150 17.80 25.95 3.01
CA GLU A 150 17.56 25.61 1.60
C GLU A 150 18.71 26.14 0.72
N ALA A 151 19.44 25.21 0.09
CA ALA A 151 20.25 25.48 -1.10
C ALA A 151 19.55 24.87 -2.32
N PRO A 152 19.75 25.43 -3.54
CA PRO A 152 18.91 25.12 -4.70
C PRO A 152 19.01 23.64 -5.10
N ALA A 153 17.86 22.95 -5.12
CA ALA A 153 17.79 21.52 -5.40
C ALA A 153 17.97 21.22 -6.90
N GLU A 154 19.14 20.68 -7.27
CA GLU A 154 19.25 19.80 -8.43
C GLU A 154 18.26 18.63 -8.28
N PRO A 155 17.74 18.04 -9.39
CA PRO A 155 16.81 16.92 -9.32
C PRO A 155 17.45 15.76 -8.54
N GLN A 156 17.03 15.59 -7.29
CA GLN A 156 17.49 14.50 -6.46
C GLN A 156 17.02 13.20 -7.09
N ALA A 157 17.96 12.33 -7.45
CA ALA A 157 17.63 11.04 -8.03
C ALA A 157 16.73 10.25 -7.08
N GLU A 158 15.50 9.97 -7.52
CA GLU A 158 14.50 9.24 -6.73
C GLU A 158 14.91 7.77 -6.49
N TYR A 159 15.83 7.25 -7.31
CA TYR A 159 16.29 5.87 -7.25
C TYR A 159 17.81 5.77 -7.24
N ALA A 160 18.31 4.71 -6.60
CA ALA A 160 19.72 4.37 -6.62
C ALA A 160 19.93 2.86 -6.77
N ARG A 161 20.99 2.45 -7.46
CA ARG A 161 21.47 1.07 -7.45
C ARG A 161 22.45 0.89 -6.30
N VAL A 162 22.25 -0.15 -5.50
CA VAL A 162 23.18 -0.56 -4.46
C VAL A 162 24.42 -1.16 -5.11
N PHE A 163 25.58 -0.61 -4.81
CA PHE A 163 26.87 -1.06 -5.31
C PHE A 163 27.86 -1.21 -4.16
N ALA A 164 28.73 -2.21 -4.23
CA ALA A 164 29.88 -2.34 -3.35
C ALA A 164 31.06 -2.91 -4.15
N ALA A 165 32.26 -2.39 -3.91
CA ALA A 165 33.48 -2.87 -4.55
C ALA A 165 33.85 -4.31 -4.13
N SER A 166 33.40 -4.74 -2.95
CA SER A 166 33.54 -6.10 -2.44
C SER A 166 32.32 -6.49 -1.60
N GLY A 167 32.00 -7.78 -1.58
CA GLY A 167 30.84 -8.33 -0.87
C GLY A 167 29.59 -8.48 -1.73
N LYS A 168 28.63 -9.26 -1.22
CA LYS A 168 27.35 -9.56 -1.90
C LYS A 168 26.18 -8.71 -1.41
N THR A 169 26.33 -8.05 -0.27
CA THR A 169 25.27 -7.27 0.37
C THR A 169 25.82 -6.01 1.03
N VAL A 170 24.96 -5.01 1.23
CA VAL A 170 25.23 -3.77 1.95
C VAL A 170 24.24 -3.64 3.10
N ASN A 171 24.74 -3.22 4.27
CA ASN A 171 23.93 -3.07 5.47
C ASN A 171 22.98 -1.86 5.38
N LEU A 172 21.70 -2.12 5.58
CA LEU A 172 20.67 -1.12 5.86
C LEU A 172 20.52 -0.98 7.37
N ARG A 173 20.68 0.22 7.92
CA ARG A 173 20.75 0.45 9.36
C ARG A 173 19.58 1.26 9.88
N LYS A 174 19.34 1.18 11.20
CA LYS A 174 18.30 1.94 11.89
C LYS A 174 18.54 3.46 11.93
N GLY A 175 19.81 3.90 11.82
CA GLY A 175 20.19 5.32 11.85
C GLY A 175 21.43 5.63 11.00
N PRO A 176 21.73 6.92 10.74
CA PRO A 176 22.87 7.37 9.94
C PRO A 176 24.17 7.26 10.74
N GLY A 177 24.71 6.04 10.83
CA GLY A 177 25.92 5.77 11.60
C GLY A 177 26.21 4.27 11.71
N LEU A 178 27.48 3.92 11.93
CA LEU A 178 27.89 2.52 12.05
C LEU A 178 27.49 1.88 13.38
N TYR A 179 27.23 2.68 14.41
CA TYR A 179 26.80 2.24 15.74
C TYR A 179 25.31 1.86 15.80
N TYR A 180 24.51 2.29 14.82
CA TYR A 180 23.12 1.87 14.74
C TYR A 180 22.99 0.41 14.32
N GLY A 181 22.02 -0.27 14.94
CA GLY A 181 21.68 -1.65 14.63
C GLY A 181 21.30 -1.85 13.16
N LEU A 182 21.46 -3.09 12.70
CA LEU A 182 21.09 -3.51 11.35
C LEU A 182 19.57 -3.63 11.26
N THR A 183 18.97 -3.06 10.22
CA THR A 183 17.60 -3.33 9.80
C THR A 183 17.58 -4.54 8.87
N GLU A 184 18.39 -4.51 7.81
CA GLU A 184 18.45 -5.60 6.81
C GLU A 184 19.77 -5.58 6.03
N ARG A 185 20.08 -6.64 5.27
CA ARG A 185 21.17 -6.69 4.30
C ARG A 185 20.63 -6.65 2.87
N VAL A 186 20.94 -5.58 2.16
CA VAL A 186 20.47 -5.35 0.79
C VAL A 186 21.46 -5.96 -0.21
N PRO A 187 21.05 -6.85 -1.11
CA PRO A 187 21.94 -7.39 -2.14
C PRO A 187 22.55 -6.30 -3.04
N VAL A 188 23.81 -6.49 -3.42
CA VAL A 188 24.47 -5.64 -4.42
C VAL A 188 23.77 -5.81 -5.76
N GLY A 189 23.58 -4.71 -6.48
CA GLY A 189 22.82 -4.64 -7.73
C GLY A 189 21.33 -4.35 -7.54
N THR A 190 20.80 -4.46 -6.32
CA THR A 190 19.42 -4.08 -6.01
C THR A 190 19.19 -2.60 -6.27
N VAL A 191 18.05 -2.27 -6.86
CA VAL A 191 17.60 -0.88 -7.00
C VAL A 191 16.72 -0.54 -5.81
N VAL A 192 17.03 0.58 -5.15
CA VAL A 192 16.33 1.10 -3.98
C VAL A 192 15.77 2.48 -4.28
N ARG A 193 14.72 2.87 -3.55
CA ARG A 193 14.19 4.23 -3.61
C ARG A 193 14.96 5.11 -2.63
N LEU A 194 15.49 6.23 -3.12
CA LEU A 194 16.15 7.24 -2.31
C LEU A 194 15.08 8.17 -1.72
N LEU A 195 14.94 8.15 -0.40
CA LEU A 195 13.92 8.96 0.29
C LEU A 195 14.46 10.33 0.69
N LYS A 196 15.68 10.34 1.25
CA LYS A 196 16.32 11.58 1.73
C LYS A 196 17.83 11.38 1.83
N ARG A 197 18.64 12.35 1.38
CA ARG A 197 20.05 12.44 1.80
C ARG A 197 20.10 13.09 3.18
N VAL A 198 20.77 12.44 4.12
CA VAL A 198 21.01 12.99 5.46
C VAL A 198 22.20 13.93 5.39
N ASP A 199 23.28 13.46 4.78
CA ASP A 199 24.53 14.16 4.50
C ASP A 199 25.25 13.47 3.32
N ASP A 200 26.52 13.82 3.08
CA ASP A 200 27.35 13.20 2.03
C ASP A 200 27.68 11.73 2.32
N ALA A 201 27.60 11.29 3.58
CA ALA A 201 27.97 9.95 4.01
C ALA A 201 26.76 9.00 4.09
N TRP A 202 25.55 9.49 4.33
CA TRP A 202 24.36 8.68 4.60
C TRP A 202 23.12 9.17 3.85
N ALA A 203 22.33 8.21 3.40
CA ALA A 203 20.99 8.46 2.88
C ALA A 203 19.97 7.48 3.47
N ARG A 204 18.75 7.97 3.64
CA ARG A 204 17.59 7.16 3.96
C ARG A 204 17.01 6.58 2.67
N ILE A 205 16.79 5.27 2.65
CA ILE A 205 16.27 4.54 1.50
C ILE A 205 15.11 3.63 1.90
N ALA A 206 14.28 3.28 0.92
CA ALA A 206 13.36 2.14 1.00
C ALA A 206 13.88 0.99 0.14
N TYR A 207 14.05 -0.17 0.76
CA TYR A 207 14.43 -1.42 0.12
C TYR A 207 13.21 -2.34 0.04
N THR A 208 13.06 -3.10 -1.04
CA THR A 208 12.06 -4.17 -1.12
C THR A 208 12.73 -5.50 -1.39
N ASP A 209 12.50 -6.45 -0.50
CA ASP A 209 13.15 -7.76 -0.55
C ASP A 209 12.53 -8.69 -1.61
N ALA A 210 13.10 -9.89 -1.75
CA ALA A 210 12.61 -10.89 -2.69
C ALA A 210 11.17 -11.36 -2.37
N ARG A 211 10.75 -11.26 -1.10
CA ARG A 211 9.39 -11.56 -0.63
C ARG A 211 8.44 -10.37 -0.80
N LYS A 212 8.91 -9.29 -1.42
CA LYS A 212 8.20 -8.03 -1.66
C LYS A 212 7.84 -7.26 -0.38
N ALA A 213 8.48 -7.53 0.74
CA ALA A 213 8.34 -6.71 1.95
C ALA A 213 9.22 -5.45 1.84
N VAL A 214 8.72 -4.34 2.39
CA VAL A 214 9.41 -3.04 2.34
C VAL A 214 10.14 -2.80 3.66
N TRP A 215 11.42 -2.44 3.56
CA TRP A 215 12.31 -2.15 4.67
C TRP A 215 12.82 -0.72 4.55
N TYR A 216 12.76 0.03 5.65
CA TYR A 216 13.23 1.41 5.73
C TYR A 216 14.50 1.48 6.56
N GLY A 217 15.47 2.27 6.09
CA GLY A 217 16.67 2.51 6.88
C GLY A 217 17.66 3.42 6.20
N PHE A 218 18.83 3.51 6.81
CA PHE A 218 19.93 4.33 6.38
C PHE A 218 21.04 3.46 5.79
N MET A 219 21.51 3.86 4.61
CA MET A 219 22.62 3.24 3.92
C MET A 219 23.68 4.30 3.65
N GLN A 220 24.95 3.91 3.67
CA GLN A 220 26.02 4.85 3.33
C GLN A 220 25.90 5.27 1.86
N SER A 221 25.92 6.57 1.61
CA SER A 221 25.75 7.17 0.28
C SER A 221 26.77 6.66 -0.74
N ARG A 222 27.98 6.30 -0.31
CA ARG A 222 29.02 5.71 -1.17
C ARG A 222 28.62 4.38 -1.83
N PHE A 223 27.62 3.68 -1.28
CA PHE A 223 27.09 2.44 -1.84
C PHE A 223 25.84 2.66 -2.70
N LEU A 224 25.43 3.91 -2.88
CA LEU A 224 24.24 4.27 -3.65
C LEU A 224 24.67 4.98 -4.92
N GLN A 225 24.57 4.27 -6.04
CA GLN A 225 24.77 4.85 -7.37
C GLN A 225 23.43 5.44 -7.85
N PRO A 226 23.28 6.78 -7.95
CA PRO A 226 22.04 7.41 -8.38
C PRO A 226 21.64 6.96 -9.79
N LEU A 227 20.34 6.74 -10.01
CA LEU A 227 19.78 6.43 -11.32
C LEU A 227 19.01 7.63 -11.86
N LYS A 228 19.26 7.99 -13.12
CA LYS A 228 18.58 9.11 -13.80
C LYS A 228 17.14 8.77 -14.23
N GLN A 229 16.76 7.49 -14.26
CA GLN A 229 15.43 7.00 -14.67
C GLN A 229 15.04 5.77 -13.85
N SER A 230 13.75 5.64 -13.53
CA SER A 230 13.18 4.42 -12.91
C SER A 230 13.34 3.24 -13.88
N PRO A 231 13.99 2.12 -13.51
CA PRO A 231 14.21 1.03 -14.46
C PRO A 231 12.88 0.34 -14.83
N ALA A 232 12.64 0.20 -16.13
CA ALA A 232 11.55 -0.62 -16.65
C ALA A 232 11.73 -2.08 -16.17
N GLY A 233 10.73 -2.64 -15.51
CA GLY A 233 10.77 -4.01 -14.97
C GLY A 233 11.26 -4.13 -13.52
N CYS A 234 11.50 -3.01 -12.83
CA CYS A 234 11.67 -3.05 -11.37
C CYS A 234 10.36 -3.46 -10.70
N THR A 235 10.26 -4.73 -10.32
CA THR A 235 9.21 -5.23 -9.41
C THR A 235 9.51 -4.82 -7.97
N TYR A 236 9.79 -3.55 -7.72
CA TYR A 236 9.97 -3.04 -6.37
C TYR A 236 8.75 -2.23 -5.99
N THR A 237 8.27 -2.52 -4.78
CA THR A 237 7.22 -1.80 -4.05
C THR A 237 6.11 -1.28 -4.95
N VAL A 238 4.94 -1.90 -4.92
CA VAL A 238 3.79 -1.05 -5.21
C VAL A 238 3.67 -0.13 -4.02
N HIS A 239 4.30 1.03 -4.16
CA HIS A 239 3.79 2.21 -3.54
C HIS A 239 2.36 2.28 -4.08
N ILE A 240 1.39 1.92 -3.24
CA ILE A 240 0.00 2.29 -3.47
C ILE A 240 -0.20 3.58 -2.65
N PRO A 241 0.50 4.70 -2.91
CA PRO A 241 0.12 5.92 -2.23
C PRO A 241 -1.25 6.37 -2.71
N CYS A 242 -1.71 5.89 -3.87
CA CYS A 242 -3.04 6.03 -4.40
C CYS A 242 -3.01 5.44 -5.81
N LEU A 243 -4.00 4.61 -6.09
CA LEU A 243 -4.72 4.85 -7.33
C LEU A 243 -5.16 6.33 -7.23
N THR A 244 -4.33 7.22 -7.80
CA THR A 244 -4.45 8.68 -7.59
C THR A 244 -5.89 9.05 -7.79
N GLU A 245 -6.36 10.08 -7.10
CA GLU A 245 -7.71 10.58 -7.34
C GLU A 245 -7.98 10.73 -8.85
N ASP A 246 -6.99 11.17 -9.63
CA ASP A 246 -7.06 11.20 -11.09
C ASP A 246 -7.20 9.82 -11.77
N LYS A 247 -6.42 8.81 -11.35
CA LYS A 247 -6.58 7.43 -11.84
C LYS A 247 -7.91 6.81 -11.41
N ALA A 248 -8.43 7.20 -10.24
CA ALA A 248 -9.70 6.73 -9.70
C ALA A 248 -10.85 7.29 -10.52
N ARG A 249 -10.80 8.59 -10.75
CA ARG A 249 -11.73 9.31 -11.62
C ARG A 249 -11.64 8.83 -13.05
N ALA A 250 -10.44 8.49 -13.55
CA ALA A 250 -10.28 7.88 -14.87
C ALA A 250 -10.98 6.51 -14.93
N LEU A 251 -10.76 5.63 -13.96
CA LEU A 251 -11.41 4.32 -13.92
C LEU A 251 -12.94 4.42 -13.77
N ILE A 252 -13.44 5.38 -13.01
CA ILE A 252 -14.89 5.66 -12.91
C ILE A 252 -15.44 6.12 -14.28
N ARG A 253 -14.71 6.99 -14.98
CA ARG A 253 -15.11 7.51 -16.30
C ARG A 253 -15.04 6.46 -17.41
N ASP A 254 -14.05 5.59 -17.38
CA ASP A 254 -13.78 4.60 -18.42
C ASP A 254 -14.69 3.35 -18.28
N TYR A 255 -15.35 3.20 -17.12
CA TYR A 255 -16.35 2.16 -16.84
C TYR A 255 -17.68 2.76 -16.36
N PRO A 256 -18.36 3.58 -17.19
CA PRO A 256 -19.66 4.11 -16.83
C PRO A 256 -20.67 2.96 -16.72
N GLY A 257 -21.55 3.05 -15.72
CA GLY A 257 -22.64 2.09 -15.57
C GLY A 257 -23.56 2.12 -16.79
N ALA A 258 -24.20 1.00 -17.11
CA ALA A 258 -25.30 1.01 -18.06
C ALA A 258 -26.40 1.92 -17.50
N PHE A 259 -26.68 3.05 -18.14
CA PHE A 259 -27.89 3.83 -17.88
C PHE A 259 -29.09 2.92 -18.20
N MET A 260 -29.66 2.26 -17.19
CA MET A 260 -31.03 1.75 -17.31
C MET A 260 -31.98 2.93 -17.16
N SER A 261 -32.11 3.72 -18.22
CA SER A 261 -33.27 4.57 -18.43
C SER A 261 -34.40 3.67 -18.92
N SER A 262 -35.07 2.98 -18.01
CA SER A 262 -36.45 2.61 -18.25
C SER A 262 -37.30 3.85 -17.99
N GLU A 263 -37.46 4.70 -19.00
CA GLU A 263 -38.60 5.62 -19.04
C GLU A 263 -39.65 5.03 -19.98
N SER A 264 -40.76 4.68 -19.35
CA SER A 264 -42.03 4.42 -19.98
C SER A 264 -42.55 5.71 -20.61
N ALA A 265 -42.90 5.65 -21.88
CA ALA A 265 -43.98 6.42 -22.50
C ALA A 265 -44.52 5.49 -23.60
N VAL A 266 -45.71 4.87 -23.51
CA VAL A 266 -47.02 5.50 -23.38
C VAL A 266 -47.05 6.84 -24.10
N THR A 267 -47.11 6.78 -25.43
CA THR A 267 -48.33 7.18 -26.14
C THR A 267 -48.39 6.46 -27.49
#